data_AF-A0A520DGX9-F1
#
_entry.id   AF-A0A520DGX9-F1
#
_cell.length_a   1.000
_cell.length_b   1.000
_cell.length_c   1.000
_cell.angle_alpha   90.00
_cell.angle_beta   90.00
_cell.angle_gamma   90.00
#
_symmetry.space_group_name_H-M   'P 1'
#
loop_
_entity.id
_entity.type
_entity.pdbx_description
1 polymer ?
#
loop_
_entity_poly.entity_id
_entity_poly.type
_entity_poly.pdbx_seq_one_letter_code
_entity_poly.pdbx_strand_id
1 'polypeptide(L)' 'MTTPPSLAPHEIEALQAWQGRSETLDDQVTAAPLRALSATLDRDDPQPEAGTRLPELWHWLY' A
#
# COMPACT_ATOMS: atom_id res chain seq x y z
N MET A 1 -18.12 18.48 21.99
CA MET A 1 -18.48 17.56 20.89
C MET A 1 -18.65 18.40 19.65
N THR A 2 -17.80 18.20 18.64
CA THR A 2 -17.91 18.92 17.36
C THR A 2 -18.70 18.04 16.41
N THR A 3 -19.85 18.52 15.93
CA THR A 3 -20.63 17.83 14.90
C THR A 3 -19.83 17.81 13.60
N PRO A 4 -19.61 16.66 12.96
CA PRO A 4 -18.92 16.62 11.68
C PRO A 4 -19.76 17.36 10.61
N PRO A 5 -19.11 18.07 9.68
CA PRO A 5 -19.82 18.76 8.61
C PRO A 5 -20.57 17.75 7.73
N SER A 6 -21.78 18.14 7.29
CA SER A 6 -22.57 17.37 6.32
C SER A 6 -22.22 17.80 4.89
N LEU A 7 -22.13 16.85 3.97
CA LEU A 7 -21.82 17.10 2.56
C LEU A 7 -23.07 17.58 1.80
N ALA A 8 -22.89 18.59 0.95
CA ALA A 8 -23.88 19.06 0.00
C ALA A 8 -24.00 18.13 -1.22
N PRO A 9 -25.12 18.13 -1.96
CA PRO A 9 -25.34 17.20 -3.07
C PRO A 9 -24.27 17.27 -4.18
N HIS A 10 -23.81 18.46 -4.54
CA HIS A 10 -22.77 18.63 -5.58
C HIS A 10 -21.40 18.07 -5.15
N GLU A 11 -21.11 18.04 -3.84
CA GLU A 11 -19.89 17.42 -3.31
C GLU A 11 -19.97 15.90 -3.42
N ILE A 12 -21.16 15.34 -3.18
CA ILE A 12 -21.42 13.91 -3.35
C ILE A 12 -21.27 13.52 -4.83
N GLU A 13 -21.83 14.30 -5.76
CA GLU A 13 -21.70 14.07 -7.21
C GLU A 13 -20.24 14.07 -7.65
N ALA A 14 -19.42 15.02 -7.16
CA ALA A 14 -18.00 15.08 -7.47
C ALA A 14 -17.22 13.85 -6.97
N LEU A 15 -17.57 13.32 -5.79
CA LEU A 15 -16.97 12.07 -5.27
C LEU A 15 -17.46 10.83 -6.04
N GLN A 16 -18.74 10.78 -6.42
CA GLN A 16 -19.28 9.69 -7.23
C GLN A 16 -18.63 9.62 -8.60
N ALA A 17 -18.22 10.76 -9.18
CA ALA A 17 -17.49 10.80 -10.45
C ALA A 17 -16.11 10.13 -10.44
N TRP A 18 -15.59 9.77 -9.25
CA TRP A 18 -14.38 8.94 -9.11
C TRP A 18 -14.65 7.44 -9.20
N GLN A 19 -15.89 6.99 -9.05
CA GLN A 19 -16.23 5.57 -9.12
C GLN A 19 -15.88 5.01 -10.50
N GLY A 20 -15.24 3.83 -10.51
CA GLY A 20 -14.82 3.16 -11.74
C GLY A 20 -13.50 3.67 -12.33
N ARG A 21 -12.91 4.74 -11.78
CA ARG A 21 -11.53 5.13 -12.16
C ARG A 21 -10.54 4.12 -11.59
N SER A 22 -9.59 3.69 -12.40
CA SER A 22 -8.49 2.82 -12.00
C SER A 22 -7.21 3.23 -12.72
N GLU A 23 -6.09 2.97 -12.07
CA GLU A 23 -4.75 3.09 -12.64
C GLU A 23 -4.00 1.80 -12.32
N THR A 24 -3.11 1.40 -13.22
CA THR A 24 -2.22 0.25 -13.02
C THR A 24 -0.79 0.73 -13.22
N LEU A 25 0.05 0.45 -12.24
CA LEU A 25 1.45 0.80 -12.20
C LEU A 25 2.26 -0.47 -11.92
N ASP A 26 3.44 -0.55 -12.52
CA ASP A 26 4.42 -1.58 -12.20
C ASP A 26 5.43 -1.01 -11.21
N ASP A 27 5.73 -1.76 -10.15
CA ASP A 27 6.77 -1.43 -9.19
C ASP A 27 7.68 -2.64 -8.93
N GLN A 28 8.89 -2.39 -8.46
CA GLN A 28 9.88 -3.40 -8.15
C GLN A 28 10.22 -3.38 -6.67
N VAL A 29 9.88 -4.48 -5.97
CA VAL A 29 10.36 -4.70 -4.60
C VAL A 29 11.86 -4.97 -4.61
N THR A 30 12.63 -4.03 -4.06
CA THR A 30 14.09 -4.15 -4.00
C THR A 30 14.55 -4.83 -2.70
N ALA A 31 15.74 -5.43 -2.74
CA ALA A 31 16.29 -6.20 -1.61
C ALA A 31 16.51 -5.35 -0.33
N ALA A 32 16.77 -4.05 -0.46
CA ALA A 32 17.06 -3.18 0.67
C ALA A 32 15.87 -2.97 1.63
N PRO A 33 14.68 -2.50 1.17
CA PRO A 33 13.50 -2.36 2.03
C PRO A 33 13.03 -3.72 2.57
N LEU A 34 13.20 -4.79 1.81
CA LEU A 34 12.90 -6.15 2.25
C LEU A 34 13.73 -6.55 3.49
N ARG A 35 15.06 -6.42 3.44
CA ARG A 35 15.93 -6.68 4.60
C ARG A 35 15.59 -5.77 5.78
N ALA A 36 15.30 -4.50 5.54
CA ALA A 36 14.99 -3.53 6.59
C ALA A 36 13.70 -3.89 7.34
N LEU A 37 12.67 -4.33 6.63
CA LEU A 37 11.42 -4.77 7.24
C LEU A 37 11.60 -6.11 7.99
N SER A 38 12.35 -7.07 7.43
CA SER A 38 12.67 -8.33 8.15
C SER A 38 13.34 -8.02 9.48
N ALA A 39 14.34 -7.14 9.49
CA ALA A 39 15.03 -6.72 10.72
C ALA A 39 14.10 -6.00 11.70
N THR A 40 13.17 -5.17 11.21
CA THR A 40 12.18 -4.48 12.05
C THR A 40 11.24 -5.45 12.74
N LEU A 41 10.88 -6.53 12.05
CA LEU A 41 10.04 -7.61 12.56
C LEU A 41 10.84 -8.67 13.34
N ASP A 42 12.14 -8.44 13.56
CA ASP A 42 13.08 -9.36 14.22
C ASP A 42 13.08 -10.77 13.60
N ARG A 43 13.00 -10.82 12.26
CA ARG A 43 13.02 -12.04 11.46
C ARG A 43 14.42 -12.33 10.95
N ASP A 44 14.88 -13.57 11.15
CA ASP A 44 16.16 -14.05 10.63
C ASP A 44 15.99 -14.66 9.23
N ASP A 45 15.51 -13.85 8.29
CA ASP A 45 15.33 -14.26 6.89
C ASP A 45 16.67 -14.28 6.13
N PRO A 46 16.88 -15.21 5.18
CA PRO A 46 18.08 -15.22 4.35
C PRO A 46 18.18 -13.95 3.48
N GLN A 47 19.41 -13.63 3.04
CA GLN A 47 19.67 -12.53 2.12
C GLN A 47 18.76 -12.66 0.88
N PRO A 48 17.91 -11.65 0.59
CA PRO A 48 17.00 -11.73 -0.54
C PRO A 48 17.72 -11.54 -1.86
N GLU A 49 17.38 -12.41 -2.81
CA GLU A 49 17.80 -12.37 -4.21
C GLU A 49 16.59 -12.13 -5.14
N ALA A 50 16.84 -11.81 -6.41
CA ALA A 50 15.77 -11.67 -7.39
C ALA A 50 14.99 -12.98 -7.52
N GLY A 51 13.65 -12.92 -7.44
CA GLY A 51 12.79 -14.09 -7.45
C GLY A 51 12.61 -14.78 -6.09
N THR A 52 13.20 -14.24 -5.01
CA THR A 52 12.92 -14.71 -3.64
C THR A 52 11.43 -14.60 -3.37
N ARG A 53 10.81 -15.73 -2.99
CA ARG A 53 9.41 -15.75 -2.59
C ARG A 53 9.28 -14.97 -1.28
N LEU A 54 8.43 -13.94 -1.29
CA LEU A 54 8.13 -13.15 -0.09
C LEU A 54 7.01 -13.82 0.72
N PRO A 55 7.03 -13.71 2.06
CA PRO A 55 5.88 -14.08 2.89
C PRO A 55 4.63 -13.24 2.58
N GLU A 56 3.51 -13.59 3.19
CA GLU A 56 2.25 -12.86 3.05
C GLU A 56 2.33 -11.42 3.58
N LEU A 57 1.54 -10.52 3.00
CA LEU A 57 1.46 -9.08 3.35
C LEU A 57 2.71 -8.23 3.06
N TRP A 58 3.77 -8.80 2.47
CA TRP A 58 4.97 -8.05 2.07
C TRP A 58 4.75 -7.06 0.92
N HIS A 59 3.58 -7.10 0.28
CA HIS A 59 3.18 -6.12 -0.73
C HIS A 59 3.01 -4.70 -0.15
N TRP A 60 2.82 -4.53 1.17
CA TRP A 60 2.70 -3.21 1.82
C TRP A 60 3.99 -2.37 1.85
N LEU A 61 5.10 -2.89 1.33
CA LEU A 61 6.28 -2.06 1.08
C LEU A 61 6.01 -0.99 0.00
N TYR A 62 4.90 -1.10 -0.74
CA TYR A 62 4.44 -0.20 -1.79
C TYR A 62 2.91 -0.13 -1.80
#